data_AF-A0A559RDR5-F1
#
_entry.id   AF-A0A559RDR5-F1
#
_cell.length_a   1.000
_cell.length_b   1.000
_cell.length_c   1.000
_cell.angle_alpha   90.00
_cell.angle_beta   90.00
_cell.angle_gamma   90.00
#
_symmetry.space_group_name_H-M   'P 1'
#
loop_
_entity.id
_entity.type
_entity.pdbx_description
1 polymer ?
#
loop_
_entity_poly.entity_id
_entity_poly.type
_entity_poly.pdbx_seq_one_letter_code
_entity_poly.pdbx_strand_id
1 'polypeptide(L)'
;MNNLAIQTIEKEQIKFLKFPKEELLSSKKEKVERCQTLIRAMVLGNIEHEKVHILFADNEGLKRVNTTIWGVTEDYVILKTSTIIPMERIVSVA
;
A
#
# COMPACT_ATOMS: atom_id res chain seq x y z
N MET A 1 20.63 -15.73 5.94
CA MET A 1 19.35 -15.18 6.45
C MET A 1 19.41 -13.68 6.23
N ASN A 2 18.94 -13.19 5.08
CA ASN A 2 18.96 -11.76 4.83
C ASN A 2 17.81 -11.14 5.62
N ASN A 3 18.17 -10.28 6.58
CA ASN A 3 17.23 -9.46 7.33
C ASN A 3 16.52 -8.56 6.31
N LEU A 4 15.29 -8.91 5.90
CA LEU A 4 14.45 -8.07 5.04
C LEU A 4 14.01 -6.85 5.84
N ALA A 5 14.91 -5.87 5.95
CA ALA A 5 14.62 -4.60 6.60
C ALA A 5 13.53 -3.89 5.80
N ILE A 6 12.44 -3.53 6.48
CA ILE A 6 11.37 -2.73 5.88
C ILE A 6 11.88 -1.29 5.77
N GLN A 7 11.95 -0.77 4.55
CA GLN A 7 12.37 0.61 4.31
C GLN A 7 11.20 1.56 4.50
N THR A 8 11.25 2.45 5.47
CA THR A 8 10.27 3.55 5.57
C THR A 8 10.63 4.64 4.57
N ILE A 9 9.64 5.08 3.80
CA ILE A 9 9.81 6.13 2.79
C ILE A 9 8.67 7.16 2.86
N GLU A 10 8.93 8.35 2.34
CA GLU A 10 7.92 9.38 2.13
C GLU A 10 7.09 9.09 0.87
N LYS A 11 5.82 9.52 0.88
CA LYS A 11 4.90 9.25 -0.23
C LYS A 11 5.33 9.87 -1.56
N GLU A 12 6.08 10.97 -1.53
CA GLU A 12 6.63 11.65 -2.70
C GLU A 12 7.69 10.80 -3.41
N GLN A 13 8.30 9.84 -2.72
CA GLN A 13 9.31 8.94 -3.27
C GLN A 13 8.70 7.81 -4.10
N ILE A 14 7.42 7.48 -3.86
CA ILE A 14 6.73 6.34 -4.51
C ILE A 14 6.72 6.47 -6.04
N LYS A 15 6.63 7.71 -6.56
CA LYS A 15 6.63 7.98 -8.01
C LYS A 15 7.92 7.56 -8.73
N PHE A 16 9.00 7.32 -7.99
CA PHE A 16 10.29 6.88 -8.53
C PHE A 16 10.50 5.37 -8.42
N LEU A 17 9.57 4.65 -7.78
CA LEU A 17 9.66 3.22 -7.58
C LEU A 17 9.17 2.45 -8.82
N LYS A 18 9.63 1.21 -8.96
CA LYS A 18 9.21 0.32 -10.04
C LYS A 18 8.42 -0.85 -9.49
N PHE A 19 7.21 -1.03 -9.97
CA PHE A 19 6.31 -2.08 -9.52
C PHE A 19 6.26 -3.23 -10.54
N PRO A 20 6.72 -4.43 -10.17
CA PRO A 20 6.45 -5.64 -10.94
C PRO A 20 4.93 -5.89 -11.01
N LYS A 21 4.45 -6.55 -12.08
CA LYS A 21 3.02 -6.90 -12.22
C LYS A 21 2.62 -8.19 -11.49
N GLU A 22 3.60 -8.85 -10.88
CA GLU A 22 3.38 -10.11 -10.19
C GLU A 22 2.67 -9.86 -8.86
N GLU A 23 1.66 -10.68 -8.61
CA GLU A 23 0.95 -10.66 -7.35
C GLU A 23 1.89 -11.05 -6.20
N LEU A 24 1.87 -10.23 -5.16
CA LEU A 24 2.68 -10.44 -3.96
C LEU A 24 2.06 -11.46 -3.00
N LEU A 25 0.72 -11.51 -2.93
CA LEU A 25 -0.02 -12.41 -2.04
C LEU A 25 -0.47 -13.68 -2.76
N SER A 26 -0.10 -14.84 -2.23
CA SER A 26 -0.47 -16.14 -2.82
C SER A 26 -1.88 -16.59 -2.43
N SER A 27 -2.38 -16.15 -1.28
CA SER A 27 -3.68 -16.60 -0.76
C SER A 27 -4.82 -15.67 -1.16
N LYS A 28 -5.93 -16.26 -1.65
CA LYS A 28 -7.18 -15.54 -1.89
C LYS A 28 -7.71 -14.85 -0.62
N LYS A 29 -7.51 -15.47 0.55
CA LYS A 29 -7.94 -14.92 1.84
C LYS A 29 -7.21 -13.61 2.13
N GLU A 30 -5.88 -13.60 1.99
CA GLU A 30 -5.06 -12.41 2.23
C GLU A 30 -5.43 -11.27 1.28
N LYS A 31 -5.72 -11.57 0.00
CA LYS A 31 -6.19 -10.56 -0.96
C LYS A 31 -7.53 -9.94 -0.57
N VAL A 32 -8.47 -10.76 -0.08
CA VAL A 32 -9.78 -10.27 0.42
C VAL A 32 -9.59 -9.40 1.66
N GLU A 33 -8.77 -9.84 2.61
CA GLU A 33 -8.46 -9.08 3.83
C GLU A 33 -7.76 -7.75 3.50
N ARG A 34 -6.81 -7.75 2.55
CA ARG A 34 -6.16 -6.56 2.02
C ARG A 34 -7.17 -5.55 1.46
N CYS A 35 -8.09 -6.00 0.62
CA CYS A 35 -9.12 -5.12 0.04
C CYS A 35 -10.03 -4.54 1.14
N GLN A 36 -10.50 -5.37 2.08
CA GLN A 36 -11.35 -4.91 3.18
C GLN A 36 -10.66 -3.89 4.09
N THR A 37 -9.39 -4.12 4.43
CA THR A 37 -8.60 -3.22 5.28
C THR A 37 -8.29 -1.90 4.56
N LEU A 38 -7.97 -1.94 3.27
CA LEU A 38 -7.80 -0.74 2.44
C LEU A 38 -9.06 0.13 2.39
N ILE A 39 -10.23 -0.47 2.17
CA ILE A 39 -11.51 0.25 2.13
C ILE A 39 -11.80 0.92 3.47
N ARG A 40 -11.59 0.21 4.59
CA ARG A 40 -11.77 0.77 5.94
C ARG A 40 -10.81 1.93 6.20
N ALA A 41 -9.54 1.76 5.86
CA ALA A 41 -8.52 2.80 6.02
C ALA A 41 -8.79 4.05 5.16
N MET A 42 -9.32 3.88 3.95
CA MET A 42 -9.78 4.99 3.11
C MET A 42 -10.93 5.76 3.78
N VAL A 43 -11.93 5.05 4.31
CA VAL A 43 -13.06 5.69 5.00
C VAL A 43 -12.58 6.48 6.23
N LEU A 44 -11.70 5.90 7.06
CA LEU A 44 -11.09 6.59 8.19
C LEU A 44 -10.29 7.82 7.76
N GLY A 45 -9.48 7.69 6.70
CA GLY A 45 -8.71 8.80 6.16
C GLY A 45 -9.58 9.96 5.63
N ASN A 46 -10.75 9.64 5.07
CA ASN A 46 -11.68 10.62 4.54
C ASN A 46 -12.51 11.31 5.63
N ILE A 47 -12.89 10.59 6.70
CA ILE A 47 -13.73 11.12 7.79
C ILE A 47 -12.87 11.77 8.89
N GLU A 48 -11.87 11.05 9.38
CA GLU A 48 -11.08 11.41 10.57
C GLU A 48 -9.76 12.09 10.21
N HIS A 49 -9.44 12.23 8.92
CA HIS A 49 -8.15 12.73 8.42
C HIS A 49 -6.93 11.93 8.93
N GLU A 50 -7.17 10.68 9.32
CA GLU A 50 -6.16 9.80 9.86
C GLU A 50 -5.16 9.34 8.79
N LYS A 51 -3.93 9.07 9.25
CA LYS A 51 -2.90 8.41 8.43
C LYS A 51 -2.79 6.97 8.87
N VAL A 52 -2.47 6.11 7.91
CA VAL A 52 -2.25 4.68 8.13
C VAL A 52 -0.87 4.28 7.63
N HIS A 53 -0.34 3.22 8.22
CA HIS A 53 0.87 2.57 7.76
C HIS A 53 0.52 1.57 6.66
N ILE A 54 1.00 1.84 5.45
CA ILE A 54 0.82 0.96 4.31
C ILE A 54 2.13 0.20 4.10
N LEU A 55 2.08 -1.13 4.17
CA LEU A 55 3.18 -2.02 3.82
C LEU A 55 2.98 -2.49 2.38
N PHE A 56 4.00 -2.32 1.55
CA PHE A 56 3.97 -2.70 0.14
C PHE A 56 5.35 -3.10 -0.35
N ALA A 57 5.45 -3.59 -1.58
CA ALA A 57 6.74 -3.96 -2.18
C ALA A 57 6.90 -3.37 -3.58
N ASP A 58 8.09 -2.91 -3.90
CA ASP A 58 8.50 -2.63 -5.28
C ASP A 58 9.43 -3.75 -5.78
N ASN A 59 10.25 -3.48 -6.80
CA ASN A 59 11.24 -4.43 -7.32
C ASN A 59 12.49 -4.61 -6.44
N GLU A 60 12.71 -3.74 -5.44
CA GLU A 60 13.90 -3.78 -4.57
C GLU A 60 13.59 -4.37 -3.19
N GLY A 61 12.34 -4.28 -2.73
CA GLY A 61 11.93 -4.93 -1.49
C GLY A 61 10.73 -4.28 -0.80
N LEU A 62 10.58 -4.60 0.48
CA LEU A 62 9.49 -4.11 1.33
C LEU A 62 9.68 -2.65 1.72
N LYS A 63 8.60 -1.89 1.59
CA LYS A 63 8.52 -0.47 1.89
C LYS A 63 7.33 -0.16 2.77
N ARG A 64 7.48 0.84 3.63
CA ARG A 64 6.40 1.36 4.48
C ARG A 64 6.24 2.85 4.24
N VAL A 65 5.00 3.30 4.08
CA VAL A 65 4.65 4.73 4.03
C VAL A 65 3.58 5.01 5.09
N ASN A 66 3.65 6.19 5.72
CA ASN A 66 2.63 6.68 6.65
C ASN A 66 1.85 7.82 5.99
N THR A 67 0.67 7.52 5.46
CA THR A 67 -0.12 8.50 4.71
C THR A 67 -1.61 8.16 4.70
N THR A 68 -2.42 9.04 4.13
CA THR A 68 -3.86 8.88 3.98
C THR A 68 -4.18 8.23 2.63
N ILE A 69 -5.05 7.22 2.63
CA ILE A 69 -5.63 6.64 1.42
C ILE A 69 -6.81 7.51 0.99
N TRP A 70 -6.81 7.96 -0.25
CA TRP A 70 -7.88 8.79 -0.85
C TRP A 70 -8.84 7.96 -1.69
N GLY A 71 -8.37 6.89 -2.31
CA GLY A 71 -9.18 6.05 -3.19
C GLY A 71 -8.66 4.63 -3.23
N VAL A 72 -9.57 3.67 -3.40
CA VAL A 72 -9.27 2.26 -3.63
C VAL A 72 -10.03 1.83 -4.86
N THR A 73 -9.31 1.28 -5.83
CA THR A 73 -9.86 0.73 -7.08
C THR A 73 -9.46 -0.74 -7.20
N GLU A 74 -9.92 -1.41 -8.26
CA GLU A 74 -9.52 -2.79 -8.53
C GLU A 74 -8.00 -2.93 -8.75
N ASP A 75 -7.40 -1.95 -9.44
CA ASP A 75 -6.00 -2.00 -9.87
C ASP A 75 -5.05 -1.19 -8.98
N TYR A 76 -5.54 -0.15 -8.29
CA TYR A 76 -4.69 0.81 -7.58
C TYR A 76 -5.26 1.29 -6.25
N VAL A 77 -4.35 1.60 -5.34
CA VAL A 77 -4.58 2.40 -4.14
C VAL A 77 -4.06 3.80 -4.39
N ILE A 78 -4.94 4.79 -4.28
CA ILE A 78 -4.66 6.20 -4.50
C ILE A 78 -4.43 6.85 -3.13
N LEU A 79 -3.29 7.50 -2.98
CA LEU A 79 -2.88 8.18 -1.76
C LEU A 79 -3.08 9.68 -1.91
N LYS A 80 -3.14 10.39 -0.77
CA LYS A 80 -3.08 11.85 -0.74
C LYS A 80 -1.88 12.35 -1.56
N THR A 81 -2.08 13.44 -2.32
CA THR A 81 -1.15 13.99 -3.33
C THR A 81 -1.02 13.18 -4.63
N SER A 82 -2.07 12.44 -5.00
CA SER A 82 -2.20 11.73 -6.29
C SER A 82 -1.09 10.71 -6.59
N THR A 83 -0.47 10.18 -5.55
CA THR A 83 0.45 9.05 -5.64
C THR A 83 -0.36 7.75 -5.70
N ILE A 84 0.04 6.81 -6.54
CA ILE A 84 -0.64 5.52 -6.68
C ILE A 84 0.31 4.35 -6.37
N ILE A 85 -0.23 3.28 -5.79
CA ILE A 85 0.45 1.99 -5.65
C ILE A 85 -0.48 0.92 -6.26
N PRO A 86 0.03 0.01 -7.11
CA PRO A 86 -0.78 -1.09 -7.63
C PRO A 86 -1.31 -1.99 -6.51
N MET A 87 -2.56 -2.44 -6.64
CA MET A 87 -3.26 -3.25 -5.64
C MET A 87 -2.47 -4.52 -5.30
N GLU A 88 -1.93 -5.18 -6.32
CA GLU A 88 -1.16 -6.42 -6.21
C GLU A 88 0.18 -6.26 -5.45
N ARG A 89 0.61 -5.01 -5.20
CA ARG A 89 1.84 -4.68 -4.49
C ARG A 89 1.65 -4.32 -3.03
N ILE A 90 0.40 -4.13 -2.61
CA ILE A 90 0.08 -3.89 -1.20
C ILE A 90 0.12 -5.22 -0.43
N VAL A 91 0.79 -5.23 0.72
CA VAL A 91 0.80 -6.37 1.66
C VAL A 91 -0.32 -6.20 2.68
N SER A 92 -0.33 -5.06 3.36
CA SER A 92 -1.27 -4.78 4.46
C SER A 92 -1.34 -3.30 4.78
N VAL A 93 -2.38 -2.92 5.53
CA VAL A 93 -2.57 -1.58 6.07
C VAL A 93 -2.93 -1.70 7.56
N ALA A 94 -2.32 -0.85 8.38
CA ALA A 94 -2.52 -0.79 9.83
C ALA A 94 -2.58 0.66 10.33
#